data_AF-A0A1H9HU30-F1
#
_entry.id   AF-A0A1H9HU30-F1
#
_cell.length_a   1.000
_cell.length_b   1.000
_cell.length_c   1.000
_cell.angle_alpha   90.00
_cell.angle_beta   90.00
_cell.angle_gamma   90.00
#
_symmetry.space_group_name_H-M   'P 1'
#
loop_
_entity.id
_entity.type
_entity.pdbx_description
1 polymer ?
#
loop_
_entity_poly.entity_id
_entity_poly.type
_entity_poly.pdbx_seq_one_letter_code
_entity_poly.pdbx_strand_id
1 'polypeptide(L)' 'MSQSCVTTLFPSNSRVSACDCLAHRFGNAADRPDRVRQYPSDMTDAEWQVVRDAMPVPAWLEGRGG' A
#
# COMPACT_ATOMS: atom_id res chain seq x y z
N MET A 1 -12.75 -22.69 -6.06
CA MET A 1 -11.92 -21.81 -5.20
C MET A 1 -12.88 -20.89 -4.47
N SER A 2 -13.01 -21.04 -3.14
CA SER A 2 -13.97 -20.25 -2.36
C SER A 2 -13.36 -18.89 -2.06
N GLN A 3 -13.73 -17.87 -2.84
CA GLN A 3 -13.42 -16.49 -2.51
C GLN A 3 -14.50 -15.99 -1.55
N SER A 4 -14.14 -15.80 -0.29
CA SER A 4 -15.00 -15.17 0.71
C SER A 4 -14.82 -13.66 0.60
N CYS A 5 -15.76 -12.95 -0.01
CA CYS A 5 -15.84 -11.49 0.08
C CYS A 5 -16.74 -11.10 1.25
N VAL A 6 -16.27 -10.16 2.08
CA VAL A 6 -17.09 -9.52 3.10
C VAL A 6 -17.38 -8.11 2.62
N THR A 7 -18.65 -7.83 2.31
CA THR A 7 -19.11 -6.47 2.05
C THR A 7 -19.34 -5.77 3.39
N THR A 8 -18.34 -5.07 3.91
CA THR A 8 -18.53 -4.14 5.02
C THR A 8 -18.78 -2.74 4.49
N LEU A 9 -20.04 -2.29 4.53
CA LEU A 9 -20.34 -0.86 4.66
C LEU A 9 -20.13 -0.50 6.13
N PHE A 10 -19.00 0.14 6.47
CA PHE A 10 -18.88 0.79 7.77
C PHE A 10 -18.06 2.08 7.66
N PRO A 11 -18.52 3.20 8.26
CA PRO A 11 -17.74 4.42 8.32
C PRO A 11 -16.47 4.15 9.13
N SER A 12 -15.33 4.45 8.52
CA SER A 12 -14.00 4.25 9.09
C SER A 12 -13.75 5.27 10.22
N ASN A 13 -14.42 5.06 11.35
CA ASN A 13 -14.20 5.85 12.57
C ASN A 13 -13.54 4.98 13.62
N SER A 14 -12.20 5.02 13.60
CA SER A 14 -11.34 5.26 14.75
C SER A 14 -11.82 4.72 16.11
N ARG A 15 -11.63 3.42 16.31
CA ARG A 15 -11.10 2.91 17.58
C ARG A 15 -9.79 2.18 17.30
N VAL A 16 -8.73 2.97 17.25
CA VAL A 16 -7.32 2.61 16.96
C VAL A 16 -6.78 1.45 17.82
N SER A 17 -7.54 0.90 18.78
CA SER A 17 -7.05 -0.09 19.76
C SER A 17 -7.50 -1.54 19.55
N ALA A 18 -8.39 -1.88 18.60
CA ALA A 18 -8.93 -3.25 18.48
C ALA A 18 -8.51 -4.02 17.21
N CYS A 19 -8.00 -3.34 16.19
CA CYS A 19 -7.60 -3.97 14.94
C CYS A 19 -6.08 -4.20 14.94
N ASP A 20 -5.64 -5.45 15.00
CA ASP A 20 -4.21 -5.83 14.89
C ASP A 20 -3.75 -5.92 13.41
N CYS A 21 -4.39 -5.15 12.51
CA CYS A 21 -3.92 -5.10 11.14
C CYS A 21 -2.61 -4.30 11.06
N LEU A 22 -1.72 -4.71 10.17
CA LEU A 22 -0.40 -4.11 10.01
C LEU A 22 -0.48 -2.61 9.70
N ALA A 23 -1.53 -2.16 9.00
CA ALA A 23 -1.74 -0.75 8.70
C ALA A 23 -2.03 0.09 9.96
N HIS A 24 -2.80 -0.41 10.93
CA HIS A 24 -3.02 0.29 12.20
C HIS A 24 -1.78 0.24 13.11
N ARG A 25 -1.04 -0.88 13.07
CA ARG A 25 0.15 -1.06 13.91
C ARG A 25 1.37 -0.29 13.42
N PHE A 26 1.58 -0.24 12.11
CA PHE A 26 2.80 0.32 11.51
C PHE A 26 2.56 1.54 10.61
N GLY A 27 1.29 1.93 10.42
CA GLY A 27 0.88 2.95 9.45
C GLY A 27 0.65 2.36 8.06
N ASN A 28 -0.17 3.02 7.24
CA ASN A 28 -0.33 2.64 5.84
C ASN A 28 0.91 3.08 5.04
N ALA A 29 1.30 2.29 4.04
CA ALA A 29 2.39 2.65 3.13
C ALA A 29 2.10 3.94 2.36
N ALA A 30 0.83 4.23 2.08
CA ALA A 30 0.39 5.46 1.40
C ALA A 30 0.56 6.72 2.26
N ASP A 31 0.66 6.59 3.59
CA ASP A 31 0.79 7.74 4.51
C ASP A 31 2.26 8.15 4.71
N ARG A 32 3.21 7.38 4.16
CA ARG A 32 4.64 7.68 4.28
C ARG A 32 5.09 8.70 3.23
N PRO A 33 6.10 9.53 3.56
CA PRO A 33 6.71 10.41 2.58
C PRO A 33 7.34 9.60 1.44
N ASP A 34 7.62 10.29 0.34
CA ASP A 34 8.30 9.69 -0.82
C ASP A 34 9.56 8.93 -0.42
N ARG A 35 9.86 7.90 -1.20
CA ARG A 35 11.03 7.04 -1.05
C ARG A 35 12.30 7.88 -0.93
N VAL A 36 13.08 7.62 0.12
CA VAL A 36 14.45 8.11 0.28
C VAL A 36 15.42 6.94 0.06
N ARG A 37 16.48 7.16 -0.73
CA ARG A 37 17.54 6.15 -0.92
C ARG A 37 18.28 5.93 0.40
N GLN A 38 18.37 4.68 0.82
CA GLN A 38 19.06 4.28 2.06
C GLN A 38 20.39 3.59 1.76
N TYR A 39 20.52 2.94 0.61
CA TYR A 39 21.70 2.20 0.21
C TYR A 39 22.33 2.74 -1.09
N PRO A 40 23.65 2.58 -1.28
CA PRO A 40 24.32 2.97 -2.53
C PRO A 40 23.75 2.27 -3.77
N SER A 41 23.22 1.05 -3.60
CA SER A 41 22.60 0.25 -4.65
C SER A 41 21.17 0.65 -5.02
N ASP A 42 20.54 1.51 -4.22
CA ASP A 42 19.17 1.94 -4.48
C ASP A 42 19.12 2.74 -5.78
N MET A 43 18.11 2.53 -6.61
CA MET A 43 17.92 3.34 -7.82
C MET A 43 17.76 4.83 -7.50
N THR A 44 18.29 5.69 -8.35
CA THR A 44 17.97 7.12 -8.33
C THR A 44 16.48 7.35 -8.62
N ASP A 45 15.98 8.56 -8.33
CA ASP A 45 14.59 8.90 -8.64
C ASP A 45 14.33 8.86 -10.15
N ALA A 46 15.31 9.26 -10.97
CA ALA A 46 15.23 9.20 -12.42
C ALA A 46 15.13 7.76 -12.94
N GLU A 47 15.99 6.86 -12.47
CA GLU A 47 15.90 5.43 -12.80
C GLU A 47 14.58 4.81 -12.32
N TRP A 48 14.12 5.21 -11.13
CA TRP A 48 12.87 4.74 -10.57
C TRP A 48 11.65 5.16 -11.40
N GLN A 49 11.63 6.37 -11.98
CA GLN A 49 10.55 6.77 -12.89
C GLN A 49 10.49 5.87 -14.14
N VAL A 50 11.65 5.59 -14.75
CA VAL A 50 11.71 4.72 -15.94
C VAL A 50 11.18 3.31 -15.62
N VAL A 51 11.56 2.75 -14.46
CA VAL A 51 11.06 1.44 -14.03
C VAL A 51 9.57 1.49 -13.72
N ARG A 52 9.09 2.56 -13.07
CA ARG A 52 7.67 2.72 -12.72
C ARG A 52 6.77 2.73 -13.94
N ASP A 53 7.18 3.41 -15.00
CA ASP A 53 6.43 3.44 -16.26
C ASP A 53 6.38 2.07 -16.96
N ALA A 54 7.38 1.22 -16.72
CA ALA A 54 7.43 -0.14 -17.26
C ALA A 54 6.68 -1.17 -16.40
N MET A 55 6.33 -0.84 -15.14
CA MET A 55 5.63 -1.77 -14.26
C MET A 55 4.16 -1.90 -14.67
N PRO A 56 3.61 -3.13 -14.75
CA PRO A 56 2.17 -3.29 -14.96
C PRO A 56 1.43 -2.69 -13.78
N VAL A 57 0.28 -2.05 -14.02
CA VAL A 57 -0.58 -1.55 -12.95
C VAL A 57 -1.10 -2.75 -12.16
N PRO A 58 -0.70 -2.93 -10.88
CA PRO A 58 -1.22 -4.03 -10.11
C PRO A 58 -2.70 -3.79 -9.77
N ALA A 59 -3.51 -4.84 -9.84
CA ALA A 59 -4.96 -4.78 -9.63
C ALA A 59 -5.37 -4.16 -8.27
N TRP A 60 -4.53 -4.25 -7.24
CA TRP A 60 -4.82 -3.64 -5.94
C TRP A 60 -4.77 -2.10 -5.95
N LEU A 61 -4.05 -1.47 -6.89
CA LEU A 61 -4.12 -0.02 -7.10
C LEU A 61 -5.45 0.43 -7.71
N GLU A 62 -6.19 -0.48 -8.36
CA GLU A 62 -7.53 -0.21 -8.90
C GLU A 62 -8.65 -0.41 -7.85
N GLY A 63 -8.30 -0.48 -6.56
CA GLY A 63 -9.27 -0.73 -5.49
C GLY A 63 -9.72 -2.20 -5.40
N ARG A 64 -9.00 -3.12 -6.03
CA ARG A 64 -9.20 -4.58 -5.88
C ARG A 64 -8.33 -5.19 -4.77
N GLY A 65 -7.75 -4.34 -3.91
CA GLY A 65 -7.00 -4.77 -2.73
C GLY A 65 -7.95 -5.17 -1.61
N GLY A 66 -7.62 -6.28 -0.93
CA GLY A 66 -8.35 -6.79 0.24
C GLY A 66 -7.82 -6.28 1.57
#